data_AF-A0A2S4L488-F1
#
_entry.id   AF-A0A2S4L488-F1
#
_cell.length_a   1.000
_cell.length_b   1.000
_cell.length_c   1.000
_cell.angle_alpha   90.00
_cell.angle_beta   90.00
_cell.angle_gamma   90.00
#
_symmetry.space_group_name_H-M   'P 1'
#
loop_
_entity.id
_entity.type
_entity.pdbx_description
1 polymer ?
#
loop_
_entity_poly.entity_id
_entity_poly.type
_entity_poly.pdbx_seq_one_letter_code
_entity_poly.pdbx_strand_id
1 'polypeptide(L)'
;MPVQPINPNARKRPGPPPIDFSKRQRKATAPIKRAERSYSETTRANVLIFLERPYKYDPCSLKADSNGWRPPTFVEAASHFKIPATTIKTWAKARRVGSKPKFVRP
;
A
#
# COMPACT_ATOMS: atom_id res chain seq x y z
N MET A 1 16.40 -24.49 -48.57
CA MET A 1 17.33 -23.47 -48.03
C MET A 1 17.99 -24.04 -46.79
N PRO A 2 19.33 -24.19 -46.72
CA PRO A 2 19.97 -24.69 -45.51
C PRO A 2 19.92 -23.62 -44.40
N VAL A 3 19.31 -23.96 -43.27
CA VAL A 3 19.25 -23.14 -42.06
C VAL A 3 20.62 -23.22 -41.39
N GLN A 4 21.31 -22.08 -41.25
CA GLN A 4 22.61 -22.05 -40.58
C GLN A 4 22.47 -22.34 -39.08
N PRO A 5 23.38 -23.11 -38.46
CA PRO A 5 23.35 -23.40 -37.04
C PRO A 5 23.71 -22.15 -36.22
N ILE A 6 22.87 -21.81 -35.24
CA ILE A 6 23.12 -20.75 -34.27
C ILE A 6 24.28 -21.21 -33.37
N ASN A 7 25.46 -20.63 -33.53
CA ASN A 7 26.64 -20.99 -32.73
C ASN A 7 26.46 -20.51 -31.27
N PRO A 8 26.28 -21.41 -30.28
CA PRO A 8 26.03 -21.03 -28.89
C PRO A 8 27.25 -20.42 -28.19
N ASN A 9 28.42 -20.42 -28.85
CA ASN A 9 29.69 -19.99 -28.29
C ASN A 9 30.18 -18.62 -28.82
N ALA A 10 29.30 -17.85 -29.49
CA ALA A 10 29.60 -16.49 -29.88
C ALA A 10 29.67 -15.58 -28.65
N ARG A 11 30.88 -15.27 -28.19
CA ARG A 11 31.11 -14.32 -27.10
C ARG A 11 30.49 -12.97 -27.47
N LYS A 12 29.61 -12.44 -26.61
CA LYS A 12 29.05 -11.10 -26.77
C LYS A 12 30.22 -10.11 -26.79
N ARG A 13 30.19 -9.20 -27.77
CA ARG A 13 31.17 -8.10 -27.83
C ARG A 13 31.11 -7.32 -26.51
N PRO A 14 32.25 -6.93 -25.93
CA PRO A 14 32.26 -6.13 -24.71
C PRO A 14 31.39 -4.88 -24.92
N GLY A 15 30.60 -4.54 -23.92
CA GLY A 15 29.77 -3.33 -23.95
C GLY A 15 30.63 -2.08 -24.04
N PRO A 16 30.02 -0.93 -24.36
CA PRO A 16 30.74 0.34 -24.37
C PRO A 16 31.40 0.60 -23.00
N PRO A 17 32.56 1.28 -22.98
CA PRO A 17 33.27 1.58 -21.76
C PRO A 17 32.40 2.42 -20.81
N PRO A 18 32.58 2.30 -19.48
CA PRO A 18 31.86 3.11 -18.50
C PRO A 18 32.05 4.61 -18.76
N ILE A 19 30.97 5.38 -18.64
CA ILE A 19 31.02 6.84 -18.80
C ILE A 19 31.74 7.47 -17.59
N ASP A 20 32.73 8.32 -17.87
CA ASP A 20 33.49 9.11 -16.90
C ASP A 20 32.56 9.95 -16.01
N PHE A 21 32.93 10.13 -14.73
CA PHE A 21 32.13 10.90 -13.78
C PHE A 21 31.79 12.32 -14.26
N SER A 22 32.73 13.02 -14.91
CA SER A 22 32.53 14.38 -15.42
C SER A 22 31.57 14.46 -16.61
N LYS A 23 31.39 13.35 -17.35
CA LYS A 23 30.52 13.28 -18.54
C LYS A 23 29.12 12.75 -18.20
N ARG A 24 28.87 12.33 -16.96
CA ARG A 24 27.55 11.85 -16.53
C ARG A 24 26.59 13.03 -16.37
N GLN A 25 25.60 13.12 -17.25
CA GLN A 25 24.48 14.04 -17.06
C GLN A 25 23.63 13.59 -15.88
N ARG A 26 23.53 14.42 -14.83
CA ARG A 26 22.61 14.18 -13.71
C ARG A 26 21.17 14.43 -14.17
N LYS A 27 20.33 13.40 -14.15
CA LYS A 27 18.89 13.53 -14.40
C LYS A 27 18.19 13.81 -13.08
N ALA A 28 17.33 14.82 -13.04
CA ALA A 28 16.47 15.06 -11.90
C ALA A 28 15.52 13.86 -11.71
N THR A 29 15.32 13.43 -10.47
CA THR A 29 14.32 12.41 -10.15
C THR A 29 12.94 12.97 -10.46
N ALA A 30 12.12 12.22 -11.20
CA ALA A 30 10.74 12.61 -11.44
C ALA A 30 9.98 12.72 -10.09
N PRO A 31 9.01 13.65 -9.97
CA PRO A 31 8.17 13.72 -8.78
C PRO A 31 7.47 12.38 -8.51
N ILE A 32 7.37 12.02 -7.23
CA ILE A 32 6.69 10.78 -6.80
C ILE A 32 5.20 10.89 -7.13
N LYS A 33 4.76 10.21 -8.19
CA LYS A 33 3.34 10.08 -8.55
C LYS A 33 2.73 8.96 -7.71
N ARG A 34 1.78 9.30 -6.82
CA ARG A 34 0.98 8.29 -6.10
C ARG A 34 -0.32 8.03 -6.86
N ALA A 35 -0.70 6.76 -6.98
CA ALA A 35 -2.03 6.43 -7.48
C ALA A 35 -3.07 6.93 -6.49
N GLU A 36 -3.94 7.83 -6.93
CA GLU A 36 -5.09 8.28 -6.13
C GLU A 36 -6.08 7.12 -6.02
N ARG A 37 -6.26 6.58 -4.81
CA ARG A 37 -7.31 5.61 -4.51
C ARG A 37 -8.42 6.32 -3.76
N SER A 38 -9.47 6.67 -4.49
CA SER A 38 -10.71 7.19 -3.92
C SER A 38 -11.56 6.01 -3.45
N TYR A 39 -11.59 5.78 -2.15
CA TYR A 39 -12.51 4.80 -1.55
C TYR A 39 -13.88 5.45 -1.40
N SER A 40 -14.95 4.72 -1.72
CA SER A 40 -16.32 5.24 -1.55
C SER A 40 -16.62 5.53 -0.09
N GLU A 41 -17.50 6.50 0.16
CA GLU A 41 -17.93 6.84 1.52
C GLU A 41 -18.59 5.64 2.22
N THR A 42 -19.34 4.83 1.47
CA THR A 42 -19.94 3.57 1.93
C THR A 42 -18.89 2.57 2.41
N THR A 43 -17.80 2.41 1.66
CA THR A 43 -16.69 1.53 2.06
C THR A 43 -16.03 2.04 3.33
N ARG A 44 -15.80 3.35 3.42
CA ARG A 44 -15.25 3.98 4.63
C ARG A 44 -16.15 3.76 5.83
N ALA A 45 -17.47 3.93 5.68
CA ALA A 45 -18.44 3.69 6.74
C ALA A 45 -18.43 2.22 7.19
N ASN A 46 -18.43 1.27 6.26
CA ASN A 46 -18.37 -0.17 6.57
C ASN A 46 -17.10 -0.55 7.34
N VAL A 47 -15.94 0.01 6.97
CA VAL A 47 -14.68 -0.20 7.69
C VAL A 47 -14.77 0.34 9.11
N LEU A 48 -15.38 1.51 9.30
CA LEU A 48 -15.53 2.13 10.61
C LEU A 48 -16.48 1.34 11.52
N ILE A 49 -17.59 0.82 10.98
CA ILE A 49 -18.53 -0.06 11.69
C ILE A 49 -17.83 -1.37 12.07
N PHE A 50 -17.03 -1.93 11.15
CA PHE A 50 -16.27 -3.17 11.39
C PHE A 50 -15.31 -3.03 12.58
N LEU A 51 -14.66 -1.88 12.75
CA LEU A 51 -13.75 -1.63 13.86
C LEU A 51 -14.46 -1.47 15.22
N GLU A 52 -15.76 -1.19 15.23
CA GLU A 52 -16.53 -0.97 16.47
C GLU A 52 -17.16 -2.24 17.03
N ARG A 53 -17.47 -3.22 16.17
CA ARG A 53 -18.11 -4.46 16.62
C ARG A 53 -17.07 -5.42 17.22
N PRO A 54 -17.27 -5.94 18.45
CA PRO A 54 -16.47 -7.04 18.96
C PRO A 54 -16.77 -8.27 18.11
N TYR A 55 -15.75 -8.80 17.44
CA TYR A 55 -15.95 -9.86 16.42
C TYR A 55 -15.02 -11.07 16.62
N LYS A 56 -14.08 -11.01 17.56
CA LYS A 56 -13.15 -12.10 17.78
C LYS A 56 -13.04 -12.46 19.25
N TYR A 57 -13.29 -13.73 19.52
CA TYR A 57 -12.95 -14.35 20.79
C TYR A 57 -11.45 -14.65 20.78
N ASP A 58 -10.72 -13.96 21.66
CA ASP A 58 -9.29 -14.07 21.85
C ASP A 58 -8.98 -13.83 23.34
N PRO A 59 -9.20 -14.84 24.20
CA PRO A 59 -9.12 -14.69 25.65
C PRO A 59 -7.70 -14.39 26.15
N CYS A 60 -6.67 -14.60 25.31
CA CYS A 60 -5.28 -14.31 25.65
C CYS A 60 -4.85 -12.88 25.28
N SER A 61 -5.73 -12.07 24.68
CA SER A 61 -5.39 -10.71 24.27
C SER A 61 -5.52 -9.73 25.43
N LEU A 62 -4.52 -8.85 25.61
CA LEU A 62 -4.58 -7.72 26.54
C LEU A 62 -5.72 -6.72 26.26
N LYS A 63 -6.32 -6.80 25.06
CA LYS A 63 -7.44 -5.96 24.63
C LYS A 63 -8.77 -6.70 24.61
N ALA A 64 -8.82 -7.90 25.18
CA ALA A 64 -10.05 -8.64 25.35
C ALA A 64 -10.81 -8.11 26.58
N ASP A 65 -12.14 -8.07 26.47
CA ASP A 65 -13.03 -7.81 27.58
C ASP A 65 -13.03 -9.02 28.54
N SER A 66 -13.72 -8.91 29.68
CA SER A 66 -13.86 -10.00 30.68
C SER A 66 -14.42 -11.31 30.09
N ASN A 67 -15.12 -11.22 28.96
CA ASN A 67 -15.69 -12.36 28.24
C ASN A 67 -14.75 -12.90 27.14
N GLY A 68 -13.51 -12.43 27.05
CA GLY A 68 -12.53 -12.84 26.05
C GLY A 68 -12.77 -12.29 24.64
N TRP A 69 -13.71 -11.35 24.46
CA TRP A 69 -13.98 -10.73 23.16
C TRP A 69 -13.14 -9.48 22.97
N ARG A 70 -12.56 -9.31 21.79
CA ARG A 70 -11.80 -8.10 21.44
C ARG A 70 -12.31 -7.42 20.16
N PRO A 71 -12.13 -6.10 20.03
CA PRO A 71 -12.36 -5.42 18.76
C PRO A 71 -11.34 -5.85 17.70
N PRO A 72 -11.72 -5.82 16.40
CA PRO A 72 -10.81 -6.08 15.31
C PRO A 72 -9.65 -5.08 15.28
N THR A 73 -8.45 -5.59 14.96
CA THR A 73 -7.28 -4.77 14.75
C THR A 73 -7.31 -4.10 13.38
N PHE A 74 -6.56 -3.02 13.22
CA PHE A 74 -6.41 -2.36 11.91
C PHE A 74 -5.81 -3.27 10.83
N VAL A 75 -4.98 -4.24 11.24
CA VAL A 75 -4.39 -5.22 10.32
C VAL A 75 -5.45 -6.17 9.79
N GLU A 76 -6.36 -6.63 10.66
CA GLU A 76 -7.48 -7.49 10.26
C GLU A 76 -8.46 -6.74 9.34
N ALA A 77 -8.79 -5.49 9.66
CA ALA A 77 -9.60 -4.65 8.78
C ALA A 77 -8.91 -4.43 7.42
N ALA A 78 -7.59 -4.26 7.41
CA ALA A 78 -6.82 -4.10 6.18
C ALA A 78 -6.89 -5.34 5.28
N SER A 79 -6.75 -6.52 5.87
CA SER A 79 -6.89 -7.80 5.16
C SER A 79 -8.32 -8.02 4.65
N HIS A 80 -9.33 -7.68 5.43
CA HIS A 80 -10.74 -7.87 5.07
C HIS A 80 -11.17 -6.98 3.89
N PHE A 81 -10.89 -5.67 3.97
CA PHE A 81 -11.34 -4.71 2.95
C PHE A 81 -10.33 -4.48 1.83
N LYS A 82 -9.12 -5.08 1.91
CA LYS A 82 -7.99 -4.86 0.98
C LYS A 82 -7.57 -3.39 0.92
N ILE A 83 -7.61 -2.72 2.08
CA ILE A 83 -7.27 -1.31 2.24
C ILE A 83 -6.03 -1.23 3.14
N PRO A 84 -5.02 -0.41 2.82
CA PRO A 84 -3.85 -0.27 3.68
C PRO A 84 -4.24 0.13 5.11
N ALA A 85 -3.64 -0.53 6.11
CA ALA A 85 -3.91 -0.25 7.52
C ALA A 85 -3.62 1.22 7.90
N THR A 86 -2.67 1.87 7.22
CA THR A 86 -2.36 3.30 7.37
C THR A 86 -3.54 4.18 6.99
N THR A 87 -4.22 3.87 5.88
CA THR A 87 -5.42 4.58 5.43
C THR A 87 -6.55 4.46 6.44
N ILE A 88 -6.78 3.24 6.95
CA ILE A 88 -7.80 2.96 7.96
C ILE A 88 -7.52 3.73 9.26
N LYS A 89 -6.26 3.75 9.72
CA LYS A 89 -5.84 4.55 10.89
C LYS A 89 -6.14 6.04 10.70
N THR A 90 -5.86 6.58 9.52
CA THR A 90 -6.17 7.97 9.19
C THR A 90 -7.67 8.25 9.27
N TRP A 91 -8.52 7.35 8.75
CA TRP A 91 -9.98 7.50 8.85
C TRP A 91 -10.50 7.43 10.27
N ALA A 92 -10.00 6.49 11.08
CA ALA A 92 -10.35 6.36 12.48
C ALA A 92 -9.93 7.60 13.29
N LYS A 93 -8.74 8.17 13.00
CA LYS A 93 -8.28 9.43 13.60
C LYS A 93 -9.15 10.61 13.18
N ALA A 94 -9.48 10.74 11.90
CA ALA A 94 -10.33 11.81 11.39
C ALA A 94 -11.73 11.81 12.03
N ARG A 95 -12.30 10.63 12.29
CA ARG A 95 -13.58 10.46 12.99
C ARG A 95 -13.54 11.04 14.41
N ARG A 96 -12.46 10.80 15.16
CA ARG A 96 -12.30 11.29 16.54
C ARG A 96 -12.19 12.82 16.63
N VAL A 97 -11.63 13.45 15.60
CA VAL A 97 -11.35 14.89 15.58
C VAL A 97 -12.53 15.70 15.02
N GLY A 98 -13.64 15.06 14.62
CA GLY A 98 -14.75 15.76 13.97
C GLY A 98 -14.34 16.45 12.65
N SER A 99 -13.25 15.99 12.03
CA SER A 99 -12.68 16.63 10.85
C SER A 99 -13.58 16.34 9.66
N LYS A 100 -14.35 17.36 9.23
CA LYS A 100 -15.03 17.37 7.93
C LYS A 100 -14.00 17.09 6.83
N PRO A 101 -14.33 16.31 5.79
CA PRO A 101 -13.42 16.10 4.68
C PRO A 101 -13.08 17.45 4.04
N LYS A 102 -11.78 17.74 3.86
CA LYS A 102 -11.33 18.90 3.08
C LYS A 102 -11.69 18.64 1.63
N PHE A 103 -12.84 19.15 1.21
CA PHE A 103 -13.26 19.18 -0.19
C PHE A 103 -12.35 20.17 -0.92
N VAL A 104 -11.36 19.68 -1.65
CA VAL A 104 -10.61 20.51 -2.61
C VAL A 104 -11.47 20.52 -3.86
N ARG A 105 -12.06 21.68 -4.19
CA ARG A 105 -12.81 21.87 -5.44
C ARG A 105 -11.83 21.85 -6.63
N PRO A 106 -12.24 21.31 -7.79
CA PRO A 106 -11.45 21.34 -9.02
C PRO A 106 -11.20 22.77 -9.51
#